data_AF-A0A2G9ZYI2-F1
#
_entry.id   AF-A0A2G9ZYI2-F1
#
_cell.length_a   1.000
_cell.length_b   1.000
_cell.length_c   1.000
_cell.angle_alpha   90.00
_cell.angle_beta   90.00
_cell.angle_gamma   90.00
#
_symmetry.space_group_name_H-M   'P 1'
#
loop_
_entity.id
_entity.type
_entity.pdbx_description
1 polymer ?
#
loop_
_entity_poly.entity_id
_entity_poly.type
_entity_poly.pdbx_seq_one_letter_code
_entity_poly.pdbx_strand_id
1 'polypeptide(L)'
;WVMAKDAGAVACFAPSGLSHQWEHEFISNRIFSRIFLDAENRLGDVAFESKIDAYYSGASDQVLVSFNLIGDPATRLAIGRDPADRVTVHAVTASAGTGGAISPSGETLVFDGADRAFTITPAAGYKTSTITVDGVSQGPVAAYTFADVTADHTIAAVFKAEKSSGGGGCFIRSLME
;
A
#
# COMPACT_ATOMS: atom_id res chain seq x y z
N TRP A 1 1.10 5.66 -15.41
CA TRP A 1 1.52 6.25 -14.13
C TRP A 1 0.55 5.93 -13.00
N VAL A 2 -0.76 6.19 -13.13
CA VAL A 2 -1.73 5.92 -12.03
C VAL A 2 -2.05 4.43 -11.83
N MET A 3 -1.98 3.62 -12.89
CA MET A 3 -2.30 2.17 -12.86
C MET A 3 -1.10 1.26 -12.55
N ALA A 4 0.05 1.83 -12.18
CA ALA A 4 1.23 1.03 -11.88
C ALA A 4 1.04 0.31 -10.53
N LYS A 5 1.36 -0.97 -10.49
CA LYS A 5 1.27 -1.76 -9.26
C LYS A 5 2.43 -1.40 -8.33
N ASP A 6 2.12 -1.07 -7.08
CA ASP A 6 3.09 -0.75 -6.01
C ASP A 6 4.07 0.39 -6.36
N ALA A 7 3.73 1.24 -7.33
CA ALA A 7 4.56 2.35 -7.79
C ALA A 7 3.73 3.41 -8.54
N GLY A 8 4.33 4.55 -8.88
CA GLY A 8 3.73 5.56 -9.74
C GLY A 8 3.07 6.71 -8.99
N ALA A 9 1.97 7.24 -9.53
CA ALA A 9 1.28 8.41 -9.00
C ALA A 9 -0.10 8.02 -8.45
N VAL A 10 -0.49 8.60 -7.32
CA VAL A 10 -1.82 8.37 -6.71
C VAL A 10 -2.97 8.93 -7.58
N ALA A 11 -2.70 10.00 -8.32
CA ALA A 11 -3.61 10.59 -9.30
C ALA A 11 -2.82 11.40 -10.32
N CYS A 12 -3.45 11.76 -11.43
CA CYS A 12 -2.90 12.63 -12.45
C CYS A 12 -3.98 13.59 -12.93
N PHE A 13 -3.66 14.89 -12.96
CA PHE A 13 -4.52 15.90 -13.56
C PHE A 13 -3.83 16.46 -14.80
N ALA A 14 -4.37 16.16 -15.98
CA ALA A 14 -3.69 16.44 -17.24
C ALA A 14 -4.69 16.68 -18.39
N PRO A 15 -4.30 17.48 -19.40
CA PRO A 15 -5.11 17.68 -20.60
C PRO A 15 -5.07 16.44 -21.50
N SER A 16 -6.21 16.11 -22.11
CA SER A 16 -6.35 15.06 -23.13
C SER A 16 -6.09 15.56 -24.56
N GLY A 17 -5.86 16.87 -24.74
CA GLY A 17 -5.67 17.50 -26.04
C GLY A 17 -4.68 18.67 -25.99
N LEU A 18 -4.40 19.24 -27.16
CA LEU A 18 -3.52 20.40 -27.29
C LEU A 18 -4.23 21.67 -26.79
N SER A 19 -3.44 22.56 -26.21
CA SER A 19 -3.92 23.85 -25.70
C SER A 19 -2.74 24.78 -25.45
N HIS A 20 -3.00 26.07 -25.25
CA HIS A 20 -1.93 27.04 -25.10
C HIS A 20 -1.39 27.05 -23.66
N GLN A 21 -0.07 27.17 -23.55
CA GLN A 21 0.63 27.16 -22.25
C GLN A 21 0.14 28.27 -21.31
N TRP A 22 -0.23 29.44 -21.84
CA TRP A 22 -0.75 30.55 -21.02
C TRP A 22 -2.13 30.23 -20.41
N GLU A 23 -2.96 29.41 -21.05
CA GLU A 23 -4.25 28.98 -20.48
C GLU A 23 -4.04 27.95 -19.37
N HIS A 24 -2.99 27.11 -19.49
CA HIS A 24 -2.62 26.14 -18.45
C HIS A 24 -2.15 26.83 -17.18
N GLU A 25 -1.57 28.03 -17.32
CA GLU A 25 -1.07 28.80 -16.19
C GLU A 25 -2.18 29.19 -15.22
N PHE A 26 -3.38 29.52 -15.71
CA PHE A 26 -4.53 29.78 -14.83
C PHE A 26 -4.84 28.58 -13.95
N ILE A 27 -4.94 27.40 -14.56
CA ILE A 27 -5.26 26.15 -13.87
C ILE A 27 -4.13 25.79 -12.90
N SER A 28 -2.88 25.82 -13.36
CA SER A 28 -1.70 25.46 -12.56
C SER A 28 -1.55 26.35 -11.33
N ASN A 29 -1.70 27.66 -11.50
CA ASN A 29 -1.57 28.61 -10.40
C ASN A 29 -2.66 28.40 -9.35
N ARG A 30 -3.89 28.07 -9.77
CA ARG A 30 -5.01 27.81 -8.85
C ARG A 30 -4.89 26.49 -8.12
N ILE A 31 -4.45 25.42 -8.80
CA ILE A 31 -4.15 24.15 -8.14
C ILE A 31 -3.08 24.34 -7.07
N PHE A 32 -2.00 25.06 -7.41
CA PHE A 32 -0.92 25.32 -6.46
C PHE A 32 -1.39 26.14 -5.26
N SER A 33 -2.14 27.23 -5.49
CA SER A 33 -2.64 28.06 -4.39
C SER A 33 -3.57 27.28 -3.48
N ARG A 34 -4.48 26.48 -4.02
CA ARG A 34 -5.45 25.69 -3.24
C ARG A 34 -4.76 24.66 -2.36
N ILE A 35 -3.80 23.91 -2.91
CA ILE A 35 -3.09 22.87 -2.17
C ILE A 35 -2.18 23.48 -1.08
N PHE A 36 -1.41 24.52 -1.39
CA PHE A 36 -0.32 24.99 -0.52
C PHE A 36 -0.63 26.24 0.30
N LEU A 37 -1.58 27.07 -0.13
CA LEU A 37 -1.97 28.30 0.55
C LEU A 37 -3.30 28.12 1.28
N ASP A 38 -4.31 27.55 0.60
CA ASP A 38 -5.66 27.39 1.16
C ASP A 38 -5.83 26.07 1.93
N ALA A 39 -4.82 25.19 1.88
CA ALA A 39 -4.79 23.87 2.52
C ALA A 39 -5.94 22.95 2.08
N GLU A 40 -6.47 23.12 0.87
CA GLU A 40 -7.42 22.19 0.27
C GLU A 40 -6.69 20.89 -0.09
N ASN A 41 -7.10 19.79 0.53
CA ASN A 41 -6.41 18.51 0.40
C ASN A 41 -7.15 17.50 -0.47
N ARG A 42 -8.43 17.72 -0.81
CA ARG A 42 -9.24 16.78 -1.57
C ARG A 42 -9.09 17.02 -3.07
N LEU A 43 -8.57 16.02 -3.78
CA LEU A 43 -8.19 16.17 -5.19
C LEU A 43 -9.35 16.56 -6.11
N GLY A 44 -10.54 16.00 -5.89
CA GLY A 44 -11.73 16.34 -6.68
C GLY A 44 -12.13 17.81 -6.53
N ASP A 45 -12.09 18.32 -5.30
CA ASP A 45 -12.48 19.71 -5.00
C ASP A 45 -11.44 20.68 -5.59
N VAL A 46 -10.15 20.40 -5.38
CA VAL A 46 -9.04 21.18 -5.97
C VAL A 46 -9.15 21.24 -7.50
N ALA A 47 -9.39 20.10 -8.16
CA ALA A 47 -9.47 20.04 -9.61
C ALA A 47 -10.72 20.75 -10.16
N PHE A 48 -11.87 20.60 -9.49
CA PHE A 48 -13.12 21.23 -9.90
C PHE A 48 -13.07 22.75 -9.72
N GLU A 49 -12.70 23.22 -8.54
CA GLU A 49 -12.66 24.64 -8.21
C GLU A 49 -11.57 25.37 -9.01
N SER A 50 -10.41 24.74 -9.26
CA SER A 50 -9.37 25.33 -10.13
C SER A 50 -9.86 25.54 -11.56
N LYS A 51 -10.73 24.66 -12.07
CA LYS A 51 -11.35 24.85 -13.40
C LYS A 51 -12.36 25.99 -13.40
N ILE A 52 -13.16 26.13 -12.34
CA ILE A 52 -14.08 27.26 -12.18
C ILE A 52 -13.30 28.58 -12.20
N ASP A 53 -12.23 28.67 -11.42
CA ASP A 53 -11.40 29.87 -11.37
C ASP A 53 -10.73 30.17 -12.72
N ALA A 54 -10.27 29.13 -13.42
CA ALA A 54 -9.66 29.28 -14.74
C ALA A 54 -10.69 29.78 -15.78
N TYR A 55 -11.94 29.32 -15.72
CA TYR A 55 -13.02 29.83 -16.57
C TYR A 55 -13.23 31.33 -16.38
N TYR A 56 -13.36 31.78 -15.12
CA TYR A 56 -13.53 33.21 -14.82
C TYR A 56 -12.27 34.04 -15.11
N SER A 57 -11.10 33.39 -15.18
CA SER A 57 -9.84 34.03 -15.57
C SER A 57 -9.65 34.11 -17.10
N GLY A 58 -10.60 33.56 -17.88
CA GLY A 58 -10.60 33.63 -19.34
C GLY A 58 -9.99 32.42 -20.06
N ALA A 59 -9.81 31.28 -19.38
CA ALA A 59 -9.46 30.04 -20.05
C ALA A 59 -10.60 29.59 -20.98
N SER A 60 -10.26 29.14 -22.19
CA SER A 60 -11.26 28.64 -23.13
C SER A 60 -11.90 27.34 -22.66
N ASP A 61 -13.16 27.12 -23.07
CA ASP A 61 -13.90 25.89 -22.77
C ASP A 61 -13.14 24.65 -23.23
N GLN A 62 -12.42 24.74 -24.37
CA GLN A 62 -11.61 23.67 -24.92
C GLN A 62 -10.51 23.21 -23.94
N VAL A 63 -9.87 24.15 -23.22
CA VAL A 63 -8.89 23.80 -22.20
C VAL A 63 -9.57 23.11 -21.03
N LEU A 64 -10.65 23.70 -20.51
CA LEU A 64 -11.32 23.20 -19.31
C LEU A 64 -11.86 21.77 -19.47
N VAL A 65 -12.42 21.46 -20.65
CA VAL A 65 -12.92 20.11 -20.96
C VAL A 65 -11.80 19.13 -21.26
N SER A 66 -10.62 19.61 -21.70
CA SER A 66 -9.48 18.73 -21.97
C SER A 66 -8.82 18.22 -20.67
N PHE A 67 -8.80 19.02 -19.61
CA PHE A 67 -8.19 18.61 -18.35
C PHE A 67 -9.04 17.53 -17.67
N ASN A 68 -8.44 16.39 -17.36
CA ASN A 68 -9.11 15.29 -16.70
C ASN A 68 -8.36 14.87 -15.45
N LEU A 69 -9.11 14.58 -14.38
CA LEU A 69 -8.56 13.95 -13.18
C LEU A 69 -8.64 12.43 -13.36
N ILE A 70 -7.48 11.79 -13.39
CA ILE A 70 -7.32 10.34 -13.45
C ILE A 70 -6.90 9.85 -12.07
N GLY A 71 -7.74 9.03 -11.43
CA GLY A 71 -7.58 8.57 -10.04
C GLY A 71 -8.90 8.68 -9.28
N ASP A 72 -8.86 8.55 -7.95
CA ASP A 72 -10.03 8.73 -7.11
C ASP A 72 -10.18 10.22 -6.71
N PRO A 73 -11.26 10.92 -7.11
CA PRO A 73 -11.51 12.31 -6.70
C PRO A 73 -11.72 12.48 -5.19
N ALA A 74 -12.05 11.42 -4.45
CA ALA A 74 -12.17 11.46 -3.00
C ALA A 74 -10.81 11.39 -2.28
N THR A 75 -9.71 11.13 -3.00
CA THR A 75 -8.36 11.09 -2.42
C THR A 75 -8.03 12.41 -1.72
N ARG A 76 -7.62 12.31 -0.46
CA ARG A 76 -7.08 13.42 0.32
C ARG A 76 -5.55 13.36 0.35
N LEU A 77 -4.91 14.46 0.05
CA LEU A 77 -3.47 14.60 0.08
C LEU A 77 -3.02 14.92 1.51
N ALA A 78 -2.06 14.16 2.03
CA ALA A 78 -1.46 14.41 3.35
C ALA A 78 -0.45 15.57 3.32
N ILE A 79 -0.87 16.75 2.87
CA ILE A 79 -0.01 17.94 2.66
C ILE A 79 -0.29 19.01 3.74
N GLY A 80 -1.27 18.76 4.64
CA GLY A 80 -1.71 19.68 5.69
C GLY A 80 -0.82 19.72 6.94
N ARG A 81 -0.57 20.95 7.43
CA ARG A 81 0.12 21.28 8.70
C ARG A 81 -0.76 21.08 9.95
N ASP A 82 -2.02 20.68 9.78
CA ASP A 82 -2.95 20.42 10.88
C ASP A 82 -2.72 19.00 11.44
N PRO A 83 -2.40 18.84 12.73
CA PRO A 83 -2.24 17.52 13.34
C PRO A 83 -3.48 16.61 13.23
N ALA A 84 -4.68 17.17 13.02
CA ALA A 84 -5.91 16.38 12.85
C ALA A 84 -6.10 15.78 11.45
N ASP A 85 -5.37 16.30 10.45
CA ASP A 85 -5.42 15.86 9.05
C ASP A 85 -4.15 15.07 8.66
N ARG A 86 -3.31 14.76 9.66
CA ARG A 86 -2.21 13.82 9.50
C ARG A 86 -2.83 12.45 9.26
N VAL A 87 -2.62 11.94 8.06
CA VAL A 87 -2.87 10.54 7.77
C VAL A 87 -2.05 9.73 8.76
N THR A 88 -2.75 9.13 9.73
CA THR A 88 -2.13 8.26 10.72
C THR A 88 -1.80 6.97 9.99
N VAL A 89 -0.51 6.64 10.00
CA VAL A 89 -0.01 5.38 9.47
C VAL A 89 0.57 4.61 10.63
N HIS A 90 0.31 3.31 10.61
CA HIS A 90 0.82 2.37 11.58
C HIS A 90 1.86 1.48 10.91
N ALA A 91 2.97 1.28 11.61
CA ALA A 91 4.03 0.40 11.18
C ALA A 91 3.67 -1.05 11.52
N VAL A 92 3.55 -1.90 10.51
CA VAL A 92 3.46 -3.35 10.68
C VAL A 92 4.81 -3.96 10.34
N THR A 93 5.52 -4.44 11.36
CA THR A 93 6.85 -5.04 11.20
C THR A 93 6.75 -6.55 11.08
N ALA A 94 7.13 -7.07 9.91
CA ALA A 94 7.13 -8.50 9.62
C ALA A 94 8.54 -9.10 9.63
N SER A 95 8.71 -10.18 10.38
CA SER A 95 9.97 -10.94 10.47
C SER A 95 9.75 -12.43 10.27
N ALA A 96 10.73 -13.09 9.65
CA ALA A 96 10.75 -14.53 9.43
C ALA A 96 12.05 -15.12 9.98
N GLY A 97 11.93 -16.21 10.74
CA GLY A 97 13.07 -17.01 11.17
C GLY A 97 13.64 -17.88 10.06
N THR A 98 14.74 -18.58 10.35
CA THR A 98 15.38 -19.51 9.41
C THR A 98 14.43 -20.61 8.96
N GLY A 99 14.39 -20.91 7.66
CA GLY A 99 13.59 -22.02 7.11
C GLY A 99 12.26 -21.61 6.48
N GLY A 100 12.03 -20.32 6.21
CA GLY A 100 10.89 -19.84 5.44
C GLY A 100 10.95 -18.34 5.20
N ALA A 101 9.87 -17.78 4.65
CA ALA A 101 9.73 -16.36 4.36
C ALA A 101 8.33 -15.85 4.72
N ILE A 102 8.23 -14.55 5.01
CA ILE A 102 6.97 -13.82 5.16
C ILE A 102 6.92 -12.72 4.10
N SER A 103 5.75 -12.49 3.50
CA SER A 103 5.56 -11.45 2.48
C SER A 103 4.28 -10.66 2.77
N PRO A 104 4.35 -9.31 2.86
CA PRO A 104 5.58 -8.49 2.80
C PRO A 104 6.49 -8.70 4.02
N SER A 105 7.81 -8.55 3.83
CA SER A 105 8.81 -8.62 4.90
C SER A 105 9.32 -7.24 5.28
N GLY A 106 9.73 -7.05 6.54
CA GLY A 106 10.22 -5.78 7.05
C GLY A 106 9.09 -4.85 7.49
N GLU A 107 9.39 -3.56 7.57
CA GLU A 107 8.42 -2.54 7.95
C GLU A 107 7.49 -2.23 6.76
N THR A 108 6.19 -2.38 6.98
CA THR A 108 5.15 -1.96 6.02
C THR A 108 4.26 -0.93 6.68
N LEU A 109 4.14 0.25 6.07
CA LEU A 109 3.21 1.29 6.53
C LEU A 109 1.79 0.98 6.06
N VAL A 110 0.85 1.01 6.98
CA VAL A 110 -0.58 0.76 6.74
C VAL A 110 -1.36 1.98 7.21
N PHE A 111 -2.35 2.41 6.43
CA PHE A 111 -3.22 3.53 6.84
C PHE A 111 -4.10 3.12 8.03
N ASP A 112 -4.40 4.08 8.91
CA ASP A 112 -5.35 3.89 10.00
C ASP A 112 -6.70 3.37 9.45
N GLY A 113 -7.17 2.26 10.04
CA GLY A 113 -8.39 1.55 9.67
C GLY A 113 -8.31 0.72 8.37
N ALA A 114 -7.14 0.61 7.74
CA ALA A 114 -6.95 -0.23 6.56
C ALA A 114 -6.55 -1.67 6.94
N ASP A 115 -6.86 -2.61 6.04
CA ASP A 115 -6.51 -4.02 6.20
C ASP A 115 -5.15 -4.32 5.55
N ARG A 116 -4.39 -5.25 6.14
CA ARG A 116 -3.14 -5.75 5.55
C ARG A 116 -2.96 -7.25 5.71
N ALA A 117 -2.81 -7.93 4.58
CA ALA A 117 -2.56 -9.37 4.52
C ALA A 117 -1.06 -9.70 4.43
N PHE A 118 -0.66 -10.76 5.14
CA PHE A 118 0.67 -11.34 5.14
C PHE A 118 0.58 -12.84 4.81
N THR A 119 1.44 -13.29 3.89
CA THR A 119 1.56 -14.70 3.50
C THR A 119 2.85 -15.28 4.04
N ILE A 120 2.77 -16.48 4.61
CA ILE A 120 3.90 -17.20 5.21
C ILE A 120 4.18 -18.45 4.36
N THR A 121 5.41 -18.54 3.85
CA THR A 121 5.84 -19.62 2.96
C THR A 121 7.02 -20.37 3.58
N PRO A 122 6.83 -21.59 4.09
CA PRO A 122 7.93 -22.45 4.54
C PRO A 122 8.86 -22.84 3.38
N ALA A 123 10.15 -22.96 3.65
CA ALA A 123 11.10 -23.54 2.70
C ALA A 123 10.92 -25.07 2.63
N ALA A 124 11.43 -25.69 1.55
CA ALA A 124 11.40 -27.13 1.41
C ALA A 124 12.07 -27.83 2.60
N GLY A 125 11.39 -28.81 3.20
CA GLY A 125 11.86 -29.51 4.41
C GLY A 125 11.64 -28.74 5.72
N TYR A 126 10.86 -27.66 5.71
CA TYR A 126 10.45 -26.91 6.89
C TYR A 126 8.93 -26.79 6.96
N LYS A 127 8.41 -26.67 8.18
CA LYS A 127 7.02 -26.28 8.44
C LYS A 127 6.95 -25.04 9.31
N THR A 128 5.86 -24.30 9.19
CA THR A 128 5.51 -23.25 10.15
C THR A 128 5.36 -23.88 11.52
N SER A 129 6.19 -23.48 12.47
CA SER A 129 6.07 -23.90 13.87
C SER A 129 5.05 -23.03 14.58
N THR A 130 5.24 -21.72 14.52
CA THR A 130 4.44 -20.75 15.28
C THR A 130 4.53 -19.40 14.61
N ILE A 131 3.38 -18.72 14.53
CA ILE A 131 3.32 -17.30 14.18
C ILE A 131 2.93 -16.53 15.43
N THR A 132 3.66 -15.45 15.69
CA THR A 132 3.43 -14.57 16.83
C THR A 132 3.01 -13.21 16.31
N VAL A 133 1.86 -12.71 16.76
CA VAL A 133 1.34 -11.38 16.44
C VAL A 133 1.26 -10.59 17.74
N ASP A 134 1.99 -9.47 17.83
CA ASP A 134 2.08 -8.63 19.04
C ASP A 134 2.40 -9.40 20.32
N GLY A 135 3.28 -10.40 20.19
CA GLY A 135 3.67 -11.28 21.28
C GLY A 135 2.69 -12.44 21.57
N VAL A 136 1.53 -12.50 20.91
CA VAL A 136 0.54 -13.57 21.05
C VAL A 136 0.68 -14.62 19.95
N SER A 137 0.79 -15.88 20.34
CA SER A 137 0.87 -17.01 19.41
C SER A 137 -0.47 -17.29 18.74
N GLN A 138 -0.50 -17.24 17.41
CA GLN A 138 -1.64 -17.60 16.57
C GLN A 138 -1.58 -19.06 16.07
N GLY A 139 -0.52 -19.79 16.43
CA GLY A 139 -0.27 -21.14 15.93
C GLY A 139 0.30 -21.18 14.49
N PRO A 140 0.33 -22.37 13.86
CA PRO A 140 0.90 -22.54 12.52
C PRO A 140 -0.14 -22.22 11.43
N VAL A 141 -0.29 -20.94 11.09
CA VAL A 141 -1.12 -20.50 9.96
C VAL A 141 -0.26 -20.21 8.72
N ALA A 142 -0.84 -20.29 7.53
CA ALA A 142 -0.16 -19.98 6.26
C ALA A 142 -0.35 -18.52 5.81
N ALA A 143 -1.35 -17.84 6.37
CA ALA A 143 -1.64 -16.44 6.11
C ALA A 143 -2.20 -15.80 7.38
N TYR A 144 -1.94 -14.50 7.53
CA TYR A 144 -2.51 -13.68 8.59
C TYR A 144 -2.90 -12.32 8.02
N THR A 145 -4.11 -11.86 8.33
CA THR A 145 -4.60 -10.55 7.91
C THR A 145 -4.86 -9.71 9.15
N PHE A 146 -4.18 -8.57 9.24
CA PHE A 146 -4.58 -7.50 10.13
C PHE A 146 -5.79 -6.81 9.52
N ALA A 147 -6.91 -6.80 10.23
CA ALA A 147 -8.10 -6.06 9.86
C ALA A 147 -8.18 -4.81 10.72
N ASP A 148 -8.61 -3.69 10.14
CA ASP A 148 -8.83 -2.41 10.85
C ASP A 148 -7.62 -2.00 11.71
N VAL A 149 -6.48 -1.75 11.06
CA VAL A 149 -5.22 -1.43 11.76
C VAL A 149 -5.31 -0.04 12.40
N THR A 150 -5.35 0.01 13.73
CA THR A 150 -5.40 1.27 14.51
C THR A 150 -4.18 1.51 15.39
N ALA A 151 -3.17 0.63 15.33
CA ALA A 151 -1.91 0.76 16.07
C ALA A 151 -0.75 0.07 15.34
N ASP A 152 0.48 0.35 15.75
CA ASP A 152 1.66 -0.39 15.29
C ASP A 152 1.57 -1.86 15.69
N HIS A 153 1.93 -2.74 14.76
CA HIS A 153 1.86 -4.19 14.97
C HIS A 153 3.16 -4.89 14.60
N THR A 154 3.36 -6.07 15.17
CA THR A 154 4.50 -6.94 14.88
C THR A 154 4.01 -8.34 14.53
N ILE A 155 4.58 -8.93 13.48
CA ILE A 155 4.34 -10.33 13.11
C ILE A 155 5.67 -11.05 12.91
N ALA A 156 5.83 -12.18 13.61
CA ALA A 156 7.02 -13.02 13.56
C ALA A 156 6.65 -14.46 13.23
N ALA A 157 7.21 -14.98 12.14
CA ALA A 157 7.05 -16.38 11.73
C ALA A 157 8.27 -17.20 12.13
N VAL A 158 8.04 -18.30 12.86
CA VAL A 158 9.08 -19.26 13.24
C VAL A 158 8.84 -20.58 12.53
N PHE A 159 9.89 -21.12 11.92
CA PHE A 159 9.86 -22.40 11.20
C PHE A 159 10.66 -23.47 11.95
N LYS A 160 10.27 -24.73 11.76
CA LYS A 160 11.03 -25.89 12.22
C LYS A 160 11.29 -26.81 11.06
N ALA A 161 12.50 -27.36 11.00
CA ALA A 161 12.84 -28.40 10.04
C ALA A 161 11.90 -29.60 10.26
N GLU A 162 11.22 -30.04 9.21
CA GLU A 162 10.60 -31.34 9.21
C GLU A 162 11.72 -32.36 9.06
N LYS A 163 11.84 -33.27 10.03
CA LYS A 163 12.57 -34.51 9.77
C LYS A 163 11.85 -35.15 8.60
N SER A 164 12.49 -35.15 7.43
CA SER A 164 12.17 -36.12 6.38
C SER A 164 12.17 -37.46 7.07
N SER A 165 10.98 -38.03 7.29
CA SER A 165 10.83 -39.44 7.60
C SER A 165 11.16 -40.19 6.33
N GLY A 166 12.44 -40.20 5.96
CA GLY A 166 13.00 -41.17 5.06
C GLY A 166 12.77 -42.53 5.72
N GLY A 167 11.76 -43.24 5.23
CA GLY A 167 11.39 -44.55 5.70
C GLY A 167 12.59 -45.48 5.65
N GLY A 168 13.15 -45.76 6.82
CA GLY A 168 13.97 -46.93 7.05
C GLY A 168 13.09 -48.18 6.91
N GLY A 169 12.99 -48.69 5.68
CA GLY A 169 12.54 -50.05 5.42
C GLY A 169 13.57 -51.03 5.95
N CYS A 170 13.29 -51.60 7.11
CA CYS A 170 14.00 -52.68 7.76
C CYS A 170 14.05 -53.94 6.86
N PHE A 171 15.22 -54.31 6.34
CA PHE A 171 15.45 -55.64 5.76
C PHE A 171 16.36 -56.45 6.69
N ILE A 172 15.73 -57.12 7.66
CA ILE A 172 16.37 -58.24 8.35
C ILE A 172 16.25 -59.44 7.41
N ARG A 173 17.37 -59.91 6.87
CA ARG A 173 17.61 -61.35 6.65
C ARG A 173 19.13 -61.59 6.59
N SER A 174 19.68 -61.87 7.77
CA SER A 174 20.85 -62.74 7.91
C SER A 174 20.32 -64.07 8.43
N LEU A 175 20.42 -65.14 7.63
CA LEU A 175 20.94 -66.44 8.06
C LEU A 175 21.15 -67.35 6.83
N MET A 176 22.19 -68.16 6.94
CA MET A 176 22.75 -69.13 6.01
C MET A 176 21.75 -70.15 5.45
N GLU A 177 21.86 -70.44 4.15
CA GLU A 177 22.12 -71.77 3.56
C GLU A 177 22.77 -71.58 2.18
#